data_AF-A0A819ZSJ2-F1
#
_entry.id   AF-A0A819ZSJ2-F1
#
_cell.length_a   1.000
_cell.length_b   1.000
_cell.length_c   1.000
_cell.angle_alpha   90.00
_cell.angle_beta   90.00
_cell.angle_gamma   90.00
#
_symmetry.space_group_name_H-M   'P 1'
#
loop_
_entity.id
_entity.type
_entity.pdbx_description
1 polymer ?
#
loop_
_entity_poly.entity_id
_entity_poly.type
_entity_poly.pdbx_seq_one_letter_code
_entity_poly.pdbx_strand_id
1 'polypeptide(L)'
;MSVPYVSSKSLWIGFDNVRSVTLKMQFLKEHGYGGVIIWSFDLDDKIGDICNEGPFPLFNAAKRELLILPDHLANMNKKCLDDNSTFSIDYLHSQSLLTTMSEINNRNNDYIKVELVTKLLKHFLPDDKSTRLSSDMVKLFTELIFTFINQAFIRTIHQASSEGTIQVDIQHLEKILMQLLLDF
;
A
#
# COMPACT_ATOMS: atom_id res chain seq x y z
N MET A 1 16.39 -19.86 6.44
CA MET A 1 15.07 -19.39 6.90
C MET A 1 14.19 -20.63 7.07
N SER A 2 13.65 -20.90 8.27
CA SER A 2 12.82 -22.08 8.56
C SER A 2 11.38 -21.61 8.84
N VAL A 3 10.40 -22.28 8.25
CA VAL A 3 8.96 -21.99 8.39
C VAL A 3 8.23 -23.25 8.86
N PRO A 4 7.19 -23.14 9.70
CA PRO A 4 6.41 -24.28 10.12
C PRO A 4 5.53 -24.81 8.98
N TYR A 5 5.25 -26.10 9.02
CA TYR A 5 4.35 -26.75 8.07
C TYR A 5 3.68 -27.97 8.72
N VAL A 6 2.52 -28.33 8.20
CA VAL A 6 1.82 -29.59 8.49
C VAL A 6 1.67 -30.37 7.18
N SER A 7 1.93 -31.67 7.23
CA SER A 7 1.76 -32.54 6.07
C SER A 7 0.94 -33.78 6.41
N SER A 8 0.10 -34.22 5.48
CA SER A 8 -0.67 -35.46 5.57
C SER A 8 -0.92 -36.04 4.18
N LYS A 9 -0.42 -37.25 3.93
CA LYS A 9 -0.46 -37.92 2.61
C LYS A 9 0.07 -37.02 1.48
N SER A 10 -0.82 -36.51 0.64
CA SER A 10 -0.53 -35.64 -0.51
C SER A 10 -0.77 -34.16 -0.22
N LEU A 11 -1.17 -33.80 1.00
CA LEU A 11 -1.44 -32.43 1.40
C LEU A 11 -0.27 -31.88 2.21
N TRP A 12 0.18 -30.69 1.85
CA TRP A 12 1.18 -29.92 2.59
C TRP A 12 0.65 -28.50 2.78
N ILE A 13 0.62 -28.03 4.02
CA ILE A 13 0.18 -26.69 4.40
C ILE A 13 1.33 -26.00 5.12
N GLY A 14 1.89 -24.98 4.49
CA GLY A 14 2.81 -24.04 5.13
C GLY A 14 2.03 -22.91 5.80
N PHE A 15 2.51 -22.45 6.95
CA PHE A 15 1.96 -21.29 7.63
C PHE A 15 3.08 -20.47 8.27
N ASP A 16 2.72 -19.31 8.81
CA ASP A 16 3.63 -18.45 9.55
C ASP A 16 3.35 -18.52 11.06
N ASN A 17 4.41 -18.39 11.85
CA ASN A 17 4.33 -18.11 13.27
C ASN A 17 5.17 -16.86 13.59
N VAL A 18 5.10 -16.36 14.82
CA VAL A 18 5.85 -15.16 15.23
C VAL A 18 7.33 -15.27 14.88
N ARG A 19 7.93 -16.44 15.09
CA ARG A 19 9.35 -16.67 14.79
C ARG A 19 9.65 -16.57 13.29
N SER A 20 8.87 -17.21 12.42
CA SER A 20 9.12 -17.17 10.98
C SER A 20 8.92 -15.77 10.40
N VAL A 21 7.90 -15.04 10.87
CA VAL A 21 7.67 -13.64 10.49
C VAL A 21 8.83 -12.77 10.91
N THR A 22 9.30 -12.87 12.16
CA THR A 22 10.46 -12.11 12.63
C THR A 22 11.70 -12.34 11.76
N LEU A 23 12.01 -13.61 11.44
CA LEU A 23 13.15 -13.94 10.58
C LEU A 23 12.99 -13.38 9.16
N LYS A 24 11.78 -13.40 8.61
CA LYS A 24 11.47 -12.77 7.31
C LYS A 24 11.70 -11.26 7.37
N MET A 25 11.26 -10.58 8.42
CA MET A 25 11.43 -9.14 8.54
C MET A 25 12.90 -8.74 8.72
N GLN A 26 13.67 -9.53 9.47
CA GLN A 26 15.11 -9.33 9.61
C GLN A 26 15.81 -9.47 8.26
N PHE A 27 15.49 -10.53 7.51
CA PHE A 27 16.00 -10.70 6.16
C PHE A 27 15.65 -9.52 5.25
N LEU A 28 14.41 -9.00 5.33
CA LEU A 28 14.00 -7.82 4.57
C LEU A 28 14.87 -6.59 4.89
N LYS A 29 15.13 -6.34 6.18
CA LYS A 29 15.99 -5.25 6.65
C LYS A 29 17.43 -5.40 6.18
N GLU A 30 18.01 -6.59 6.31
CA GLU A 30 19.40 -6.88 5.94
C GLU A 30 19.67 -6.64 4.45
N HIS A 31 18.66 -6.81 3.60
CA HIS A 31 18.77 -6.67 2.15
C HIS A 31 18.19 -5.36 1.60
N GLY A 32 17.73 -4.46 2.47
CA GLY A 32 17.23 -3.14 2.06
C GLY A 32 15.90 -3.17 1.30
N TYR A 33 15.03 -4.15 1.55
CA TYR A 33 13.70 -4.16 0.95
C TYR A 33 12.80 -3.08 1.59
N GLY A 34 11.95 -2.45 0.77
CA GLY A 34 11.16 -1.27 1.17
C GLY A 34 9.95 -1.54 2.05
N GLY A 35 9.55 -2.80 2.26
CA GLY A 35 8.40 -3.15 3.09
C GLY A 35 7.96 -4.60 2.99
N VAL A 36 6.84 -4.92 3.63
CA VAL A 36 6.16 -6.23 3.57
C VAL A 36 4.67 -6.02 3.30
N ILE A 37 4.06 -6.97 2.60
CA ILE A 37 2.62 -7.06 2.40
C ILE A 37 2.12 -8.34 3.07
N ILE A 38 1.04 -8.24 3.84
CA ILE A 38 0.39 -9.37 4.50
C ILE A 38 -0.88 -9.71 3.70
N TRP A 39 -0.87 -10.86 3.03
CA TRP A 39 -1.93 -11.29 2.10
C TRP A 39 -3.18 -11.83 2.78
N SER A 40 -3.05 -12.35 3.99
CA SER A 40 -4.14 -13.03 4.71
C SER A 40 -4.17 -12.59 6.16
N PHE A 41 -4.39 -11.29 6.36
CA PHE A 41 -4.47 -10.67 7.69
C PHE A 41 -5.63 -11.25 8.53
N ASP A 42 -6.69 -11.68 7.85
CA ASP A 42 -7.86 -12.36 8.42
C ASP A 42 -7.54 -13.75 8.98
N LEU A 43 -6.44 -14.38 8.57
CA LEU A 43 -5.97 -15.66 9.09
C LEU A 43 -5.07 -15.50 10.33
N ASP A 44 -4.82 -14.28 10.79
CA ASP A 44 -4.11 -14.02 12.04
C ASP A 44 -5.05 -14.19 13.25
N ASP A 45 -4.48 -14.47 14.42
CA ASP A 45 -5.25 -14.67 15.66
C ASP A 45 -5.77 -13.31 16.18
N LYS A 46 -6.92 -12.86 15.63
CA LYS A 46 -7.50 -11.54 15.90
C LYS A 46 -7.77 -11.27 17.38
N ILE A 47 -8.13 -12.30 18.16
CA ILE A 47 -8.55 -12.13 19.57
C ILE A 47 -7.40 -12.53 20.51
N GLY A 48 -6.51 -13.43 20.09
CA GLY A 48 -5.41 -13.95 20.89
C GLY A 48 -5.77 -15.21 21.67
N ASP A 49 -6.86 -15.89 21.32
CA ASP A 49 -7.39 -17.06 22.02
C ASP A 49 -6.95 -18.40 21.42
N ILE A 50 -6.34 -18.40 20.23
CA ILE A 50 -5.83 -19.60 19.56
C ILE A 50 -4.41 -19.91 20.07
N CYS A 51 -3.54 -18.90 20.08
CA CYS A 51 -2.11 -19.07 20.36
C CYS A 51 -1.68 -18.54 21.74
N ASN A 52 -2.56 -17.83 22.46
CA ASN A 52 -2.23 -17.08 23.68
C ASN A 52 -1.07 -16.08 23.51
N GLU A 53 -0.84 -15.59 22.28
CA GLU A 53 0.20 -14.60 21.96
C GLU A 53 -0.37 -13.17 21.88
N GLY A 54 -1.64 -12.99 22.28
CA GLY A 54 -2.38 -11.74 22.15
C GLY A 54 -2.96 -11.54 20.75
N PRO A 55 -3.73 -10.47 20.53
CA PRO A 55 -4.39 -10.22 19.25
C PRO A 55 -3.38 -9.87 18.16
N PHE A 56 -3.58 -10.41 16.96
CA PHE A 56 -2.76 -10.23 15.76
C PHE A 56 -1.25 -10.48 15.97
N PRO A 57 -0.86 -11.66 16.45
CA PRO A 57 0.53 -11.94 16.80
C PRO A 57 1.49 -11.83 15.60
N LEU A 58 1.09 -12.26 14.40
CA LEU A 58 1.93 -12.18 13.20
C LEU A 58 2.11 -10.74 12.74
N PHE A 59 1.03 -9.97 12.67
CA PHE A 59 1.09 -8.53 12.34
C PHE A 59 1.96 -7.77 13.34
N ASN A 60 1.79 -8.02 14.63
CA ASN A 60 2.55 -7.34 15.68
C ASN A 60 4.03 -7.72 15.66
N ALA A 61 4.37 -8.97 15.30
CA ALA A 61 5.76 -9.37 15.05
C ALA A 61 6.36 -8.59 13.87
N ALA A 62 5.65 -8.50 12.75
CA ALA A 62 6.11 -7.75 11.57
C ALA A 62 6.31 -6.27 11.88
N LYS A 63 5.31 -5.65 12.51
CA LYS A 63 5.31 -4.25 12.94
C LYS A 63 6.49 -3.92 13.84
N ARG A 64 6.76 -4.76 14.85
CA ARG A 64 7.86 -4.57 15.80
C ARG A 64 9.22 -4.59 15.11
N GLU A 65 9.37 -5.44 14.11
CA GLU A 65 10.64 -5.57 13.39
C GLU A 65 10.86 -4.47 12.35
N LEU A 66 9.81 -4.04 11.65
CA LEU A 66 9.93 -3.09 10.54
C LEU A 66 9.75 -1.62 10.93
N LEU A 67 8.92 -1.32 11.93
CA LEU A 67 8.70 0.06 12.38
C LEU A 67 9.73 0.44 13.43
N ILE A 68 10.91 0.89 13.00
CA ILE A 68 11.69 1.85 13.78
C ILE A 68 11.10 3.22 13.47
N LEU A 69 10.01 3.58 14.14
CA LEU A 69 9.52 4.95 14.08
C LEU A 69 10.59 5.83 14.71
N PRO A 70 11.25 6.74 13.97
CA PRO A 70 12.05 7.75 14.63
C PRO A 70 11.10 8.59 15.51
N ASP A 71 11.51 8.93 16.72
CA ASP A 71 10.64 9.50 17.77
C ASP A 71 9.79 10.70 17.30
N HIS A 72 10.27 11.43 16.28
CA HIS A 72 9.56 12.57 15.69
C HIS A 72 8.31 12.21 14.88
N LEU A 73 8.19 10.99 14.34
CA LEU A 73 6.99 10.52 13.63
C LEU A 73 6.00 9.78 14.56
N ALA A 74 6.46 9.32 15.73
CA ALA A 74 5.59 8.70 16.74
C ALA A 74 4.57 9.68 17.34
N ASN A 75 4.87 10.99 17.28
CA ASN A 75 4.03 12.09 17.77
C ASN A 75 3.30 12.89 16.68
N MET A 76 3.32 12.44 15.42
CA MET A 76 2.41 13.03 14.44
C MET A 76 0.98 12.74 14.87
N ASN A 77 0.19 13.80 15.08
CA ASN A 77 -1.24 13.72 15.32
C ASN A 77 -1.85 12.80 14.26
N LYS A 78 -2.27 11.61 14.68
CA LYS A 78 -3.03 10.65 13.87
C LYS A 78 -4.46 11.16 13.66
N LYS A 79 -4.61 12.38 13.16
CA LYS A 79 -5.86 12.77 12.52
C LYS A 79 -5.82 12.18 11.11
N CYS A 80 -6.05 10.87 11.02
CA CYS A 80 -6.55 10.32 9.79
C CYS A 80 -7.90 10.99 9.50
N LEU A 81 -8.20 11.14 8.21
CA LEU A 81 -9.45 11.69 7.70
C LEU A 81 -10.65 11.16 8.50
N ASP A 82 -11.57 12.05 8.85
CA ASP A 82 -12.80 11.68 9.54
C ASP A 82 -13.49 10.54 8.77
N ASP A 83 -13.84 9.44 9.44
CA ASP A 83 -14.33 8.16 8.88
C ASP A 83 -15.62 8.27 8.01
N ASN A 84 -16.11 9.48 7.77
CA ASN A 84 -17.25 9.81 6.92
C ASN A 84 -16.85 10.25 5.50
N SER A 85 -15.55 10.23 5.13
CA SER A 85 -15.11 10.60 3.79
C SER A 85 -15.54 9.56 2.76
N THR A 86 -16.74 9.75 2.23
CA THR A 86 -17.39 8.84 1.28
C THR A 86 -17.69 9.55 -0.02
N PHE A 87 -17.47 8.85 -1.12
CA PHE A 87 -17.63 9.41 -2.47
C PHE A 87 -18.71 8.63 -3.23
N SER A 88 -19.72 9.34 -3.74
CA SER A 88 -20.81 8.73 -4.51
C SER A 88 -20.38 8.45 -5.95
N ILE A 89 -20.64 7.23 -6.42
CA ILE A 89 -20.34 6.76 -7.78
C ILE A 89 -21.20 7.45 -8.84
N ASP A 90 -22.39 7.94 -8.49
CA ASP A 90 -23.27 8.68 -9.40
C ASP A 90 -22.61 9.95 -9.97
N TYR A 91 -21.71 10.57 -9.20
CA TYR A 91 -20.93 11.72 -9.66
C TYR A 91 -19.91 11.33 -10.76
N LEU A 92 -19.44 10.08 -10.73
CA LEU A 92 -18.43 9.54 -11.65
C LEU A 92 -19.04 8.99 -12.95
N HIS A 93 -20.28 8.49 -12.89
CA HIS A 93 -20.97 7.99 -14.09
C HIS A 93 -21.47 9.12 -15.01
N SER A 94 -21.66 10.34 -14.50
CA SER A 94 -22.05 11.54 -15.28
C SER A 94 -20.91 12.15 -16.11
N GLN A 95 -19.66 11.76 -15.86
CA GLN A 95 -18.51 12.00 -16.72
C GLN A 95 -18.00 10.67 -17.25
N SER A 96 -18.45 10.32 -18.46
CA SER A 96 -17.84 9.33 -19.34
C SER A 96 -16.34 9.10 -19.04
N LEU A 97 -16.03 7.97 -18.41
CA LEU A 97 -14.69 7.45 -18.13
C LEU A 97 -13.86 7.17 -19.39
N LEU A 98 -14.45 7.29 -20.58
CA LEU A 98 -13.77 7.18 -21.87
C LEU A 98 -13.26 8.53 -22.41
N THR A 99 -13.74 9.65 -21.88
CA THR A 99 -13.33 10.99 -22.33
C THR A 99 -12.03 11.46 -21.64
N THR A 100 -11.67 10.86 -20.50
CA THR A 100 -10.55 11.30 -19.69
C THR A 100 -9.18 10.95 -20.28
N MET A 101 -9.01 9.82 -20.96
CA MET A 101 -7.69 9.44 -21.50
C MET A 101 -7.21 10.37 -22.64
N SER A 102 -8.13 10.92 -23.45
CA SER A 102 -7.78 11.88 -24.52
C SER A 102 -7.65 13.33 -24.03
N GLU A 103 -8.35 13.71 -22.96
CA GLU A 103 -8.28 15.07 -22.38
C GLU A 103 -7.13 15.25 -21.38
N ILE A 104 -6.70 14.17 -20.71
CA ILE A 104 -5.55 14.17 -19.80
C ILE A 104 -4.24 14.49 -20.53
N ASN A 105 -4.08 14.03 -21.78
CA ASN A 105 -2.86 14.26 -22.56
C ASN A 105 -2.72 15.72 -23.06
N ASN A 106 -3.76 16.56 -22.92
CA ASN A 106 -3.83 17.92 -23.47
C ASN A 106 -3.94 19.02 -22.41
N ARG A 107 -4.05 18.69 -21.12
CA ARG A 107 -3.96 19.70 -20.05
C ARG A 107 -2.54 19.74 -19.53
N ASN A 108 -1.93 20.93 -19.60
CA ASN A 108 -0.70 21.23 -18.88
C ASN A 108 -0.79 20.67 -17.45
N ASN A 109 0.25 19.94 -17.07
CA ASN A 109 0.39 19.02 -15.93
C ASN A 109 0.16 19.68 -14.55
N ASP A 110 -1.08 20.08 -14.23
CA ASP A 110 -1.41 20.89 -13.04
C ASP A 110 -1.91 20.06 -11.83
N TYR A 111 -2.07 18.74 -11.99
CA TYR A 111 -2.61 17.87 -10.94
C TYR A 111 -1.60 17.54 -9.85
N ILE A 112 -0.34 17.29 -10.23
CA ILE A 112 0.75 16.99 -9.30
C ILE A 112 1.91 17.93 -9.63
N LYS A 113 2.17 18.88 -8.75
CA LYS A 113 3.26 19.83 -8.93
C LYS A 113 4.60 19.08 -8.97
N VAL A 114 5.35 19.26 -10.06
CA VAL A 114 6.71 18.72 -10.23
C VAL A 114 7.63 19.07 -9.05
N GLU A 115 7.43 20.25 -8.45
CA GLU A 115 8.16 20.67 -7.24
C GLU A 115 7.87 19.75 -6.03
N LEU A 116 6.62 19.31 -5.87
CA LEU A 116 6.24 18.37 -4.81
C LEU A 116 6.90 17.01 -5.04
N VAL A 117 6.87 16.50 -6.27
CA VAL A 117 7.54 15.24 -6.66
C VAL A 117 9.05 15.35 -6.40
N THR A 118 9.66 16.49 -6.72
CA THR A 118 11.08 16.73 -6.44
C THR A 118 11.38 16.68 -4.94
N LYS A 119 10.56 17.32 -4.10
CA LYS A 119 10.72 17.28 -2.63
C LYS A 119 10.52 15.87 -2.08
N LEU A 120 9.52 15.15 -2.60
CA LEU A 120 9.23 13.77 -2.23
C LEU A 120 10.41 12.85 -2.56
N LEU A 121 10.91 12.88 -3.80
CA LEU A 121 12.04 12.06 -4.23
C LEU A 121 13.30 12.36 -3.42
N LYS A 122 13.62 13.64 -3.17
CA LYS A 122 14.76 14.01 -2.32
C LYS A 122 14.66 13.47 -0.90
N HIS A 123 13.45 13.35 -0.36
CA HIS A 123 13.25 12.83 1.00
C HIS A 123 13.57 11.32 1.10
N PHE A 124 13.29 10.55 0.05
CA PHE A 124 13.52 9.10 0.03
C PHE A 124 14.87 8.69 -0.55
N LEU A 125 15.58 9.62 -1.20
CA LEU A 125 16.91 9.37 -1.75
C LEU A 125 18.00 9.71 -0.72
N PRO A 126 19.12 8.97 -0.69
CA PRO A 126 20.22 9.28 0.20
C PRO A 126 20.78 10.69 -0.07
N ASP A 127 21.09 11.44 0.99
CA ASP A 127 21.76 12.75 0.95
C ASP A 127 23.26 12.61 0.60
N ASP A 128 23.57 11.94 -0.51
CA ASP A 128 24.93 11.85 -1.04
C ASP A 128 25.15 12.86 -2.18
N LYS A 129 26.40 13.23 -2.43
CA LYS A 129 26.75 14.19 -3.49
C LYS A 129 26.55 13.63 -4.91
N SER A 130 26.24 12.34 -5.05
CA SER A 130 26.14 11.63 -6.32
C SER A 130 24.70 11.57 -6.84
N THR A 131 23.70 11.62 -5.96
CA THR A 131 22.29 11.48 -6.32
C THR A 131 21.73 12.78 -6.87
N ARG A 132 21.70 12.89 -8.20
CA ARG A 132 21.17 14.06 -8.92
C ARG A 132 19.83 13.72 -9.57
N LEU A 133 18.80 14.50 -9.24
CA LEU A 133 17.49 14.44 -9.91
C LEU A 133 17.55 15.20 -11.24
N SER A 134 17.61 14.47 -12.37
CA SER A 134 17.43 15.07 -13.69
C SER A 134 15.99 15.54 -13.89
N SER A 135 15.78 16.63 -14.61
CA SER A 135 14.45 17.16 -14.96
C SER A 135 13.56 16.09 -15.60
N ASP A 136 14.11 15.31 -16.53
CA ASP A 136 13.35 14.27 -17.23
C ASP A 136 12.94 13.13 -16.32
N MET A 137 13.80 12.77 -15.36
CA MET A 137 13.45 11.78 -14.36
C MET A 137 12.31 12.27 -13.45
N VAL A 138 12.34 13.53 -13.01
CA VAL A 138 11.24 14.07 -12.21
C VAL A 138 9.92 14.07 -12.99
N LYS A 139 9.94 14.38 -14.30
CA LYS A 139 8.76 14.26 -15.16
C LYS A 139 8.26 12.82 -15.23
N LEU A 140 9.14 11.84 -15.45
CA LEU A 140 8.77 10.43 -15.48
C LEU A 140 8.15 9.96 -14.16
N PHE A 141 8.74 10.36 -13.02
CA PHE A 141 8.15 10.06 -11.72
C PHE A 141 6.81 10.79 -11.50
N THR A 142 6.65 11.99 -12.03
CA THR A 142 5.37 12.71 -11.98
C THR A 142 4.28 11.93 -12.72
N GLU A 143 4.58 11.45 -13.93
CA GLU A 143 3.67 10.61 -14.71
C GLU A 143 3.40 9.25 -14.05
N LEU A 144 4.43 8.66 -13.43
CA LEU A 144 4.30 7.39 -12.70
C LEU A 144 3.35 7.52 -11.50
N ILE A 145 3.55 8.54 -10.67
CA ILE A 145 2.69 8.81 -9.51
C ILE A 145 1.26 9.10 -9.96
N PHE A 146 1.10 9.89 -11.03
CA PHE A 146 -0.21 10.18 -11.59
C PHE A 146 -0.91 8.92 -12.11
N THR A 147 -0.19 8.06 -12.81
CA THR A 147 -0.71 6.76 -13.29
C THR A 147 -1.10 5.86 -12.13
N PHE A 148 -0.26 5.78 -11.10
CA PHE A 148 -0.55 5.02 -9.87
C PHE A 148 -1.86 5.48 -9.20
N ILE A 149 -2.03 6.79 -9.02
CA ILE A 149 -3.24 7.36 -8.40
C ILE A 149 -4.49 7.06 -9.24
N ASN A 150 -4.40 7.23 -10.56
CA ASN A 150 -5.53 6.94 -11.45
C ASN A 150 -5.89 5.45 -11.46
N GLN A 151 -4.90 4.56 -11.46
CA GLN A 151 -5.14 3.12 -11.38
C GLN A 151 -5.78 2.73 -10.04
N ALA A 152 -5.30 3.30 -8.93
CA ALA A 152 -5.90 3.10 -7.61
C ALA A 152 -7.38 3.49 -7.62
N PHE A 153 -7.68 4.68 -8.15
CA PHE A 153 -9.04 5.23 -8.21
C PHE A 153 -9.98 4.37 -9.05
N ILE A 154 -9.60 4.06 -10.29
CA ILE A 154 -10.41 3.28 -11.23
C ILE A 154 -10.70 1.89 -10.66
N ARG A 155 -9.69 1.21 -10.13
CA ARG A 155 -9.86 -0.13 -9.55
C ARG A 155 -10.75 -0.12 -8.31
N THR A 156 -10.63 0.92 -7.47
CA THR A 156 -11.48 1.07 -6.29
C THR A 156 -12.95 1.27 -6.68
N ILE A 157 -13.23 2.05 -7.72
CA ILE A 157 -14.59 2.23 -8.25
C ILE A 157 -15.15 0.91 -8.80
N HIS A 158 -14.35 0.19 -9.59
CA HIS A 158 -14.76 -1.11 -10.11
C HIS A 158 -15.03 -2.11 -8.98
N GLN A 159 -14.23 -2.10 -7.91
CA GLN A 159 -14.44 -2.94 -6.75
C GLN A 159 -15.78 -2.63 -6.08
N ALA A 160 -16.09 -1.37 -5.80
CA ALA A 160 -17.38 -0.94 -5.25
C ALA A 160 -18.56 -1.35 -6.15
N SER A 161 -18.46 -1.10 -7.46
CA SER A 161 -19.50 -1.47 -8.43
C SER A 161 -19.73 -2.99 -8.49
N SER A 162 -18.67 -3.80 -8.40
CA SER A 162 -18.78 -5.27 -8.38
C SER A 162 -19.44 -5.81 -7.11
N GLU A 163 -19.39 -5.05 -6.01
CA GLU A 163 -20.08 -5.35 -4.76
C GLU A 163 -21.51 -4.80 -4.72
N GLY A 164 -21.95 -4.14 -5.78
CA GLY A 164 -23.30 -3.56 -5.89
C GLY A 164 -23.48 -2.30 -5.04
N THR A 165 -22.39 -1.66 -4.59
CA THR A 165 -22.45 -0.42 -3.81
C THR A 165 -22.31 0.79 -4.75
N ILE A 166 -23.04 1.86 -4.43
CA ILE A 166 -22.95 3.16 -5.12
C ILE A 166 -21.96 4.12 -4.44
N GLN A 167 -21.29 3.66 -3.39
CA GLN A 167 -20.43 4.46 -2.54
C GLN A 167 -19.06 3.79 -2.44
N VAL A 168 -18.03 4.59 -2.67
CA VAL A 168 -16.64 4.13 -2.51
C VAL A 168 -16.18 4.40 -1.08
N ASP A 169 -16.01 3.30 -0.34
CA ASP A 169 -15.37 3.26 0.98
C ASP A 169 -13.92 2.75 0.91
N ILE A 170 -13.15 3.00 2.00
CA ILE A 170 -11.75 2.56 2.12
C ILE A 170 -11.56 1.04 1.97
N GLN A 171 -12.56 0.25 2.35
CA GLN A 171 -12.53 -1.22 2.23
C GLN A 171 -12.38 -1.68 0.77
N HIS A 172 -12.93 -0.93 -0.20
CA HIS A 172 -12.76 -1.25 -1.61
C HIS A 172 -11.33 -1.01 -2.08
N LEU A 173 -10.67 0.03 -1.56
CA LEU A 173 -9.27 0.32 -1.85
C LEU A 173 -8.37 -0.77 -1.24
N GLU A 174 -8.62 -1.16 0.01
CA GLU A 174 -7.88 -2.22 0.70
C GLU A 174 -7.92 -3.55 -0.08
N LYS A 175 -9.06 -3.90 -0.68
CA LYS A 175 -9.21 -5.11 -1.51
C LYS A 175 -8.38 -5.09 -2.79
N ILE A 176 -8.21 -3.93 -3.43
CA ILE A 176 -7.43 -3.81 -4.68
C ILE A 176 -5.96 -3.43 -4.47
N LEU A 177 -5.60 -2.99 -3.26
CA LEU A 177 -4.29 -2.42 -2.95
C LEU A 177 -3.14 -3.38 -3.28
N MET A 178 -3.34 -4.67 -3.02
CA MET A 178 -2.33 -5.69 -3.28
C MET A 178 -2.02 -5.85 -4.76
N GLN A 179 -3.06 -6.02 -5.58
CA GLN A 179 -2.87 -6.16 -7.02
C GLN A 179 -2.35 -4.85 -7.64
N LEU A 180 -2.80 -3.70 -7.12
CA LEU A 180 -2.27 -2.40 -7.52
C LEU A 180 -0.76 -2.31 -7.26
N LEU A 181 -0.28 -2.72 -6.08
CA LEU A 181 1.15 -2.68 -5.74
C LEU A 181 1.99 -3.73 -6.47
N LEU A 182 1.38 -4.81 -7.00
CA LEU A 182 2.09 -5.79 -7.82
C LEU A 182 2.30 -5.33 -9.27
N ASP A 183 1.44 -4.44 -9.76
CA ASP A 183 1.49 -3.96 -11.14
C ASP A 183 2.50 -2.81 -11.34
N PHE A 184 3.08 -2.29 -10.25
CA PHE A 184 4.04 -1.19 -10.22
C PHE A 184 5.32 -1.62 -9.49
#